data_AF-A0AAU6S248-F1
#
_entry.id   AF-A0AAU6S248-F1
#
_cell.length_a   1.000
_cell.length_b   1.000
_cell.length_c   1.000
_cell.angle_alpha   90.00
_cell.angle_beta   90.00
_cell.angle_gamma   90.00
#
_symmetry.space_group_name_H-M   'P 1'
#
loop_
_entity.id
_entity.type
_entity.pdbx_description
1 polymer ?
#
loop_
_entity_poly.entity_id
_entity_poly.type
_entity_poly.pdbx_seq_one_letter_code
_entity_poly.pdbx_strand_id
1 'polypeptide(L)'
;MDYDNNIAEQDIAELRARIVAANPSLGTSENIDNWWLLGTTGCHLCDVAEQVIAQFQTVQRLTYQYVDIADFDEPLMMTFATTIPVIITPTARLNYPFSVLDLQQLFMSAPS
;
A
#
# COMPACT_ATOMS: atom_id res chain seq x y z
N MET A 1 -25.52 14.68 -11.79
CA MET A 1 -24.80 14.27 -10.57
C MET A 1 -24.61 12.78 -10.72
N ASP A 2 -23.62 12.41 -11.51
CA ASP A 2 -23.27 11.02 -11.72
C ASP A 2 -22.24 10.68 -10.67
N TYR A 3 -22.72 10.08 -9.59
CA TYR A 3 -21.86 9.50 -8.56
C TYR A 3 -21.38 8.17 -9.13
N ASP A 4 -20.28 8.23 -9.89
CA ASP A 4 -19.62 7.05 -10.46
C ASP A 4 -19.13 6.15 -9.32
N ASN A 5 -19.99 5.22 -8.94
CA ASN A 5 -19.74 4.13 -8.00
C ASN A 5 -18.90 3.04 -8.68
N ASN A 6 -17.66 3.36 -9.07
CA ASN A 6 -16.72 2.36 -9.57
C ASN A 6 -15.26 2.62 -9.14
N ILE A 7 -15.07 3.08 -7.90
CA ILE A 7 -13.74 3.14 -7.24
C ILE A 7 -13.42 1.80 -6.52
N ALA A 8 -14.13 0.71 -6.83
CA ALA A 8 -13.98 -0.56 -6.11
C ALA A 8 -12.89 -1.48 -6.68
N GLU A 9 -12.46 -1.28 -7.93
CA GLU A 9 -11.35 -2.03 -8.55
C GLU A 9 -10.60 -1.06 -9.48
N GLN A 10 -9.90 -0.07 -8.93
CA GLN A 10 -8.84 0.52 -9.74
C GLN A 10 -7.86 -0.61 -10.06
N ASP A 11 -7.59 -0.83 -11.35
CA ASP A 11 -6.56 -1.76 -11.79
C ASP A 11 -5.30 -1.46 -10.97
N ILE A 12 -4.79 -2.46 -10.24
CA ILE A 12 -3.63 -2.28 -9.36
C ILE A 12 -2.45 -1.72 -10.14
N ALA A 13 -2.32 -2.06 -11.43
CA ALA A 13 -1.29 -1.49 -12.30
C ALA A 13 -1.47 0.02 -12.50
N GLU A 14 -2.70 0.48 -12.74
CA GLU A 14 -3.01 1.92 -12.89
C GLU A 14 -2.81 2.68 -11.59
N LEU A 15 -3.25 2.10 -10.46
CA LEU A 15 -3.05 2.68 -9.13
C LEU A 15 -1.54 2.82 -8.83
N ARG A 16 -0.76 1.76 -9.08
CA ARG A 16 0.70 1.81 -8.89
C ARG A 16 1.35 2.84 -9.81
N ALA A 17 0.94 2.92 -11.07
CA ALA A 17 1.45 3.94 -12.00
C ALA A 17 1.14 5.36 -11.50
N ARG A 18 -0.06 5.59 -10.93
CA ARG A 18 -0.43 6.88 -10.34
C ARG A 18 0.41 7.21 -9.11
N ILE A 19 0.67 6.24 -8.24
CA ILE A 19 1.55 6.41 -7.07
C ILE A 19 2.99 6.72 -7.51
N VAL A 20 3.52 6.01 -8.51
CA VAL A 20 4.86 6.29 -9.07
C VAL A 20 4.95 7.67 -9.71
N ALA A 21 3.88 8.14 -10.37
CA ALA A 21 3.86 9.49 -10.91
C ALA A 21 3.94 10.57 -9.80
N ALA A 22 3.35 10.30 -8.63
CA ALA A 22 3.42 11.19 -7.47
C ALA A 22 4.74 11.06 -6.68
N ASN A 23 5.33 9.86 -6.64
CA ASN A 23 6.63 9.60 -6.02
C ASN A 23 7.51 8.73 -6.95
N PRO A 24 8.30 9.37 -7.85
CA PRO A 24 9.08 8.66 -8.86
C PRO A 24 10.14 7.69 -8.31
N SER A 25 10.55 7.83 -7.05
CA SER A 25 11.52 6.93 -6.42
C SER A 25 11.01 5.48 -6.29
N LEU A 26 9.68 5.32 -6.26
CA LEU A 26 9.00 4.02 -6.22
C LEU A 26 9.01 3.31 -7.59
N GLY A 27 9.23 4.05 -8.67
CA GLY A 27 9.24 3.53 -10.04
C GLY A 27 10.58 2.95 -10.51
N THR A 28 11.58 2.89 -9.63
CA THR A 28 12.91 2.36 -9.97
C THR A 28 12.89 0.84 -10.06
N SER A 29 13.84 0.23 -10.77
CA SER A 29 13.97 -1.23 -10.86
C SER A 29 14.19 -1.92 -9.51
N GLU A 30 14.63 -1.18 -8.50
CA GLU A 30 14.80 -1.68 -7.12
C GLU A 30 13.48 -1.68 -6.34
N ASN A 31 12.53 -0.80 -6.69
CA ASN A 31 11.36 -0.50 -5.89
C ASN A 31 10.02 -0.88 -6.53
N ILE A 32 10.00 -1.06 -7.85
CA ILE A 32 8.77 -1.26 -8.63
C ILE A 32 8.04 -2.56 -8.27
N ASP A 33 8.73 -3.56 -7.73
CA ASP A 33 8.15 -4.84 -7.29
C ASP A 33 7.97 -4.93 -5.76
N ASN A 34 8.38 -3.88 -5.02
CA ASN A 34 8.24 -3.87 -3.57
C ASN A 34 6.78 -3.71 -3.15
N TRP A 35 6.49 -4.23 -1.96
CA TRP A 35 5.28 -3.88 -1.23
C TRP A 35 5.43 -2.45 -0.69
N TRP A 36 4.35 -1.67 -0.78
CA TRP A 36 4.29 -0.32 -0.25
C TRP A 36 3.27 -0.26 0.88
N LEU A 37 3.67 0.24 2.05
CA LEU A 37 2.76 0.62 3.12
C LEU A 37 2.51 2.12 3.01
N LEU A 38 1.32 2.49 2.56
CA LEU A 38 0.88 3.88 2.52
C LEU A 38 0.40 4.29 3.92
N GLY A 39 0.97 5.35 4.46
CA GLY A 39 0.65 5.88 5.78
C GLY A 39 0.97 7.38 5.87
N THR A 40 0.95 7.94 7.07
CA THR A 40 1.50 9.27 7.32
C THR A 40 2.02 9.38 8.75
N THR A 41 2.95 10.29 8.98
CA THR A 41 3.52 10.52 10.32
C THR A 41 2.45 10.91 11.35
N GLY A 42 2.50 10.32 12.54
CA GLY A 42 1.54 10.59 13.63
C GLY A 42 0.21 9.82 13.54
N CYS A 43 0.11 8.88 12.60
CA CYS A 43 -1.04 8.00 12.42
C CYS A 43 -0.93 6.75 13.33
N HIS A 44 -1.75 6.68 14.38
CA HIS A 44 -1.75 5.54 15.29
C HIS A 44 -2.05 4.19 14.61
N LEU A 45 -2.99 4.16 13.66
CA LEU A 45 -3.31 2.93 12.92
C LEU A 45 -2.12 2.46 12.06
N CYS A 46 -1.31 3.39 11.58
CA CYS A 46 -0.12 3.11 10.80
C CYS A 46 0.94 2.42 11.67
N ASP A 47 1.13 2.88 12.92
CA ASP A 47 1.99 2.20 13.90
C ASP A 47 1.54 0.75 14.14
N VAL A 48 0.22 0.51 14.22
CA VAL A 48 -0.35 -0.84 14.37
C VAL A 48 -0.07 -1.69 13.13
N ALA A 49 -0.25 -1.16 11.93
CA ALA A 49 0.07 -1.85 10.69
C ALA A 49 1.56 -2.23 10.60
N GLU A 50 2.47 -1.34 10.98
CA GLU A 50 3.90 -1.62 11.03
C GLU A 50 4.23 -2.75 12.02
N GLN A 51 3.56 -2.80 13.16
CA GLN A 51 3.72 -3.92 14.11
C GLN A 51 3.25 -5.26 13.52
N VAL A 52 2.15 -5.28 12.76
CA VAL A 52 1.69 -6.49 12.07
C VAL A 52 2.70 -6.94 11.01
N ILE A 53 3.28 -6.02 10.23
CA ILE A 53 4.32 -6.33 9.26
C ILE A 53 5.60 -6.82 9.95
N ALA A 54 6.02 -6.19 11.05
CA ALA A 54 7.18 -6.61 11.82
C ALA A 54 7.02 -8.03 12.38
N GLN A 55 5.83 -8.40 12.85
CA GLN A 55 5.52 -9.78 13.25
C GLN A 55 5.65 -10.74 12.08
N PHE A 56 5.13 -10.38 10.91
CA PHE A 56 5.25 -11.20 9.71
C PHE A 56 6.72 -11.37 9.25
N GLN A 57 7.53 -10.32 9.36
CA GLN A 57 8.96 -10.35 9.04
C GLN A 57 9.77 -11.30 9.93
N THR A 58 9.24 -11.72 11.09
CA THR A 58 9.92 -12.73 11.93
C THR A 58 9.93 -14.13 11.31
N VAL A 59 8.99 -14.40 10.39
CA VAL A 59 8.82 -15.71 9.73
C VAL A 59 8.95 -15.65 8.21
N GLN A 60 8.87 -14.46 7.61
CA GLN A 60 9.07 -14.25 6.17
C GLN A 60 10.11 -13.18 5.89
N ARG A 61 10.93 -13.39 4.86
CA ARG A 61 11.85 -12.35 4.36
C ARG A 61 11.11 -11.38 3.45
N LEU A 62 10.26 -10.55 4.06
CA LEU A 62 9.57 -9.46 3.37
C LEU A 62 10.34 -8.15 3.57
N THR A 63 10.69 -7.50 2.47
CA THR A 63 11.08 -6.08 2.47
C THR A 63 9.90 -5.27 1.95
N TYR A 64 9.61 -4.13 2.56
CA TYR A 64 8.59 -3.19 2.11
C TYR A 64 9.11 -1.75 2.21
N GLN A 65 8.44 -0.84 1.53
CA GLN A 65 8.69 0.60 1.65
C GLN A 65 7.53 1.29 2.36
N TYR A 66 7.85 2.11 3.35
CA TYR A 66 6.89 3.06 3.87
C TYR A 66 6.79 4.25 2.92
N VAL A 67 5.57 4.66 2.58
CA VAL A 67 5.32 5.80 1.70
C VAL A 67 4.40 6.77 2.44
N ASP A 68 4.91 7.96 2.73
CA ASP A 68 4.09 9.01 3.36
C ASP A 68 3.16 9.61 2.31
N ILE A 69 1.84 9.49 2.52
CA ILE A 69 0.85 10.05 1.61
C ILE A 69 0.89 11.58 1.57
N ALA A 70 1.53 12.23 2.55
CA ALA A 70 1.74 13.68 2.56
C ALA A 70 2.68 14.14 1.43
N ASP A 71 3.47 13.23 0.84
CA ASP A 71 4.33 13.50 -0.31
C ASP A 71 3.58 13.44 -1.65
N PHE A 72 2.30 13.04 -1.65
CA PHE A 72 1.48 12.95 -2.87
C PHE A 72 0.87 14.29 -3.28
N ASP A 73 0.41 14.37 -4.54
CA ASP A 73 -0.50 15.45 -4.94
C ASP A 73 -1.83 15.37 -4.18
N GLU A 74 -2.47 16.52 -3.97
CA GLU A 74 -3.67 16.65 -3.12
C GLU A 74 -4.80 15.67 -3.50
N PRO A 75 -5.14 15.47 -4.79
CA PRO A 75 -6.16 14.48 -5.17
C PRO A 75 -5.82 13.04 -4.76
N LEU A 76 -4.55 12.62 -4.95
CA LEU A 76 -4.12 11.27 -4.58
C LEU A 76 -4.03 11.12 -3.06
N MET A 77 -3.51 12.12 -2.35
CA MET A 77 -3.48 12.16 -0.88
C MET A 77 -4.89 11.99 -0.30
N MET A 78 -5.87 12.75 -0.80
CA MET A 78 -7.27 12.68 -0.33
C MET A 78 -7.93 11.32 -0.57
N THR A 79 -7.48 10.56 -1.57
CA THR A 79 -7.95 9.18 -1.82
C THR A 79 -7.56 8.25 -0.67
N PHE A 80 -6.43 8.52 -0.01
CA PHE A 80 -5.89 7.68 1.06
C PHE A 80 -6.10 8.24 2.46
N ALA A 81 -6.37 9.55 2.61
CA ALA A 81 -6.45 10.24 3.90
C ALA A 81 -7.37 9.59 4.95
N THR A 82 -8.43 8.89 4.52
CA THR A 82 -9.38 8.20 5.41
C THR A 82 -9.26 6.68 5.39
N THR A 83 -8.36 6.13 4.57
CA THR A 83 -8.19 4.68 4.40
C THR A 83 -6.82 4.16 4.82
N ILE A 84 -5.84 5.04 5.06
CA ILE A 84 -4.55 4.63 5.64
C ILE A 84 -4.71 3.98 7.01
N PRO A 85 -3.89 2.95 7.33
CA PRO A 85 -2.84 2.39 6.49
C PRO A 85 -3.36 1.45 5.39
N VAL A 86 -2.68 1.46 4.24
CA VAL A 86 -2.99 0.59 3.08
C VAL A 86 -1.73 -0.09 2.58
N ILE A 87 -1.77 -1.40 2.36
CA ILE A 87 -0.71 -2.14 1.67
C ILE A 87 -1.03 -2.21 0.17
N ILE A 88 -0.05 -1.86 -0.66
CA ILE A 88 -0.08 -2.02 -2.11
C ILE A 88 1.06 -2.95 -2.52
N THR A 89 0.73 -4.16 -2.96
CA THR A 89 1.68 -5.08 -3.60
C THR A 89 1.69 -4.83 -5.11
N PRO A 90 2.56 -5.49 -5.91
CA PRO A 90 2.49 -5.42 -7.37
C PRO A 90 1.14 -5.83 -7.96
N THR A 91 0.40 -6.68 -7.25
CA THR A 91 -0.81 -7.33 -7.77
C THR A 91 -2.06 -7.14 -6.92
N ALA A 92 -1.95 -6.55 -5.72
CA ALA A 92 -3.07 -6.42 -4.79
C ALA A 92 -3.02 -5.15 -3.96
N ARG A 93 -4.20 -4.72 -3.50
CA ARG A 93 -4.40 -3.70 -2.48
C ARG A 93 -5.06 -4.35 -1.27
N LEU A 94 -4.55 -4.06 -0.08
CA LEU A 94 -5.11 -4.50 1.19
C LEU A 94 -5.29 -3.29 2.11
N ASN A 95 -6.54 -2.94 2.38
CA ASN A 95 -6.88 -1.87 3.33
C ASN A 95 -6.87 -2.41 4.76
N TYR A 96 -6.54 -1.56 5.72
CA TYR A 96 -6.78 -1.86 7.12
C TYR A 96 -8.29 -2.09 7.39
N PRO A 97 -8.69 -2.98 8.30
CA PRO A 97 -7.84 -3.85 9.15
C PRO A 97 -7.27 -5.07 8.41
N PHE A 98 -6.04 -5.44 8.77
CA PHE A 98 -5.40 -6.68 8.33
C PHE A 98 -4.56 -7.31 9.44
N SER A 99 -4.32 -8.62 9.32
CA SER A 99 -3.57 -9.47 10.25
C SER A 99 -2.36 -10.12 9.57
N VAL A 100 -1.52 -10.79 10.36
CA VAL A 100 -0.38 -11.58 9.84
C VAL A 100 -0.84 -12.66 8.86
N LEU A 101 -2.05 -13.24 9.06
CA LEU A 101 -2.60 -14.24 8.15
C LEU A 101 -2.96 -13.64 6.79
N ASP A 102 -3.49 -12.42 6.75
CA ASP A 102 -3.80 -11.73 5.49
C ASP A 102 -2.52 -11.43 4.71
N LEU A 103 -1.44 -11.02 5.42
CA LEU A 103 -0.12 -10.82 4.80
C LEU A 103 0.45 -12.14 4.25
N GLN A 104 0.27 -13.25 4.98
CA GLN A 104 0.70 -14.56 4.51
C GLN A 104 -0.05 -14.98 3.24
N GLN A 105 -1.36 -14.73 3.17
CA GLN A 105 -2.16 -15.04 1.98
C GLN A 105 -1.72 -14.20 0.77
N LEU A 106 -1.48 -12.91 0.97
CA LEU A 106 -0.92 -12.04 -0.08
C LEU A 106 0.44 -12.53 -0.56
N PHE A 107 1.33 -12.88 0.37
CA PHE A 107 2.68 -13.34 0.05
C PHE A 107 2.67 -14.65 -0.74
N MET A 108 1.77 -15.57 -0.42
CA MET A 108 1.60 -16.82 -1.17
C MET A 108 0.96 -16.65 -2.54
N SER A 109 0.24 -15.55 -2.77
CA SER A 109 -0.46 -15.26 -4.02
C SER A 109 0.39 -14.45 -5.00
N ALA A 110 1.57 -13.98 -4.58
CA ALA A 110 2.50 -13.31 -5.45
C ALA A 110 3.05 -14.30 -6.49
N PRO A 111 3.01 -13.98 -7.80
CA PRO A 111 3.60 -14.84 -8.82
C PRO A 111 5.09 -15.03 -8.54
N SER A 112 5.53 -16.29 -8.54
CA SER A 112 6.91 -16.75 -8.33
C SER A 112 7.84 -16.41 -9.49
#